data_AF-A0A661Y2V2-F1
#
_entry.id   AF-A0A661Y2V2-F1
#
_cell.length_a   1.000
_cell.length_b   1.000
_cell.length_c   1.000
_cell.angle_alpha   90.00
_cell.angle_beta   90.00
_cell.angle_gamma   90.00
#
_symmetry.space_group_name_H-M   'P 1'
#
loop_
_entity.id
_entity.type
_entity.pdbx_description
1 polymer ?
#
loop_
_entity_poly.entity_id
_entity_poly.type
_entity_poly.pdbx_seq_one_letter_code
_entity_poly.pdbx_strand_id
1 'polypeptide(L)'
;MNRSLKIVMVVLLFGLLIVVRFYENDLFYDPLIQFFKVDHSTHMVPEFDMWKLLINVALRFFINMAISLLILWFLFMKKEIIIISSLLYLAVFVVLLI
;
A
#
# COMPACT_ATOMS: atom_id res chain seq x y z
N MET A 1 13.60 17.70 16.00
CA MET A 1 12.18 17.84 15.60
C MET A 1 11.33 17.90 16.86
N ASN A 2 10.37 18.83 16.93
CA ASN A 2 9.51 18.97 18.11
C ASN A 2 8.63 17.72 18.28
N ARG A 3 8.44 17.27 19.52
CA ARG A 3 7.65 16.06 19.83
C ARG A 3 6.24 16.15 19.27
N SER A 4 5.60 17.32 19.36
CA SER A 4 4.27 17.56 18.80
C SER A 4 4.26 17.44 17.28
N LEU A 5 5.26 17.99 16.58
CA LEU A 5 5.36 17.89 15.12
C LEU A 5 5.51 16.42 14.67
N LYS A 6 6.30 15.64 15.39
CA LYS A 6 6.46 14.19 15.17
C LYS A 6 5.12 13.47 15.20
N ILE A 7 4.32 13.73 16.23
CA ILE A 7 3.01 13.09 16.43
C ILE A 7 2.04 13.50 15.32
N VAL A 8 1.96 14.81 15.02
CA VAL A 8 1.09 15.32 13.95
C VAL A 8 1.43 14.69 12.59
N MET A 9 2.72 14.60 12.25
CA MET A 9 3.16 13.96 11.00
C MET A 9 2.80 12.49 10.94
N VAL A 10 3.01 11.73 12.03
CA VAL A 10 2.66 10.31 12.09
C VAL A 10 1.15 10.13 11.93
N VAL A 11 0.33 10.90 12.65
CA VAL A 11 -1.14 10.83 12.55
C VAL A 11 -1.62 11.16 11.13
N LEU A 12 -1.05 12.19 10.51
CA LEU A 12 -1.37 12.55 9.12
C LEU A 12 -1.03 11.44 8.14
N LEU A 13 0.16 10.83 8.26
CA LEU A 13 0.58 9.73 7.40
C LEU A 13 -0.26 8.46 7.62
N PHE A 14 -0.67 8.17 8.85
CA PHE A 14 -1.64 7.10 9.12
C PHE A 14 -3.00 7.40 8.48
N GLY A 15 -3.47 8.65 8.56
CA GLY A 15 -4.66 9.10 7.84
C GLY A 15 -4.53 8.88 6.33
N LEU A 16 -3.36 9.15 5.76
CA LEU A 16 -3.09 8.91 4.34
C LEU A 16 -3.15 7.42 3.97
N LEU A 17 -2.64 6.52 4.81
CA LEU A 17 -2.82 5.07 4.62
C LEU A 17 -4.29 4.67 4.59
N ILE A 18 -5.11 5.24 5.47
CA ILE A 18 -6.56 4.99 5.51
C ILE A 18 -7.21 5.47 4.21
N VAL A 19 -6.85 6.66 3.72
CA VAL A 19 -7.36 7.21 2.45
C VAL A 19 -7.00 6.29 1.28
N VAL A 20 -5.74 5.84 1.19
CA VAL A 20 -5.30 4.90 0.14
C VAL A 20 -6.12 3.61 0.18
N ARG A 21 -6.42 3.09 1.37
CA ARG A 21 -7.24 1.88 1.55
C ARG A 21 -8.72 2.11 1.21
N PHE A 22 -9.28 3.25 1.60
CA PHE A 22 -10.69 3.56 1.36
C PHE A 22 -10.98 3.74 -0.13
N TYR A 23 -10.13 4.50 -0.82
CA TYR A 23 -10.27 4.78 -2.25
C TYR A 23 -9.58 3.74 -3.13
N GLU A 24 -9.28 2.54 -2.62
CA GLU A 24 -8.50 1.57 -3.39
C GLU A 24 -9.18 1.13 -4.69
N ASN A 25 -10.51 1.05 -4.72
CA ASN A 25 -11.26 0.62 -5.90
C ASN A 25 -11.35 1.72 -6.97
N ASP A 26 -11.19 2.98 -6.56
CA ASP A 26 -11.27 4.14 -7.45
C ASP A 26 -9.87 4.56 -7.94
N LEU A 27 -8.86 4.42 -7.09
CA LEU A 27 -7.47 4.80 -7.39
C LEU A 27 -6.69 3.73 -8.16
N PHE A 28 -7.03 2.45 -7.97
CA PHE A 28 -6.30 1.34 -8.56
C PHE A 28 -7.23 0.44 -9.37
N TYR A 29 -6.73 0.00 -10.52
CA TYR A 29 -7.42 -1.01 -11.33
C TYR A 29 -7.27 -2.39 -10.70
N ASP A 30 -8.34 -2.88 -10.06
CA ASP A 30 -8.45 -4.25 -9.57
C ASP A 30 -9.92 -4.73 -9.60
N PRO A 31 -10.37 -5.36 -10.70
CA PRO A 31 -11.73 -5.88 -10.81
C PRO A 31 -11.98 -7.10 -9.93
N LEU A 32 -10.91 -7.79 -9.48
CA LEU A 32 -11.03 -8.96 -8.62
C LEU A 32 -11.48 -8.57 -7.22
N ILE A 33 -11.09 -7.40 -6.72
CA ILE A 33 -11.56 -6.90 -5.43
C ILE A 33 -13.09 -6.83 -5.38
N GLN A 34 -13.73 -6.34 -6.43
CA GLN A 34 -15.19 -6.25 -6.47
C GLN A 34 -15.83 -7.62 -6.67
N PHE A 35 -15.24 -8.46 -7.52
CA PHE A 35 -15.68 -9.84 -7.73
C PHE A 35 -15.71 -10.65 -6.42
N PHE A 36 -14.66 -10.56 -5.61
CA PHE A 36 -14.56 -11.23 -4.31
C PHE A 36 -15.34 -10.54 -3.16
N LYS A 37 -16.00 -9.41 -3.41
CA LYS A 37 -16.87 -8.73 -2.42
C LYS A 37 -18.35 -9.12 -2.54
N VAL A 38 -18.80 -9.48 -3.74
CA VAL A 38 -20.19 -9.88 -4.07
C VAL A 38 -20.28 -11.41 -4.10
N ASP A 39 -21.45 -12.04 -3.96
CA ASP A 39 -21.57 -13.51 -4.00
C ASP A 39 -20.94 -14.12 -5.27
N HIS A 40 -19.73 -14.68 -5.14
CA HIS A 40 -18.90 -15.15 -6.26
C HIS A 40 -19.47 -16.41 -6.91
N SER A 41 -20.48 -17.02 -6.28
CA SER A 41 -21.04 -18.33 -6.64
C SER A 41 -21.85 -18.27 -7.94
N THR A 42 -22.36 -17.10 -8.32
CA THR A 42 -23.23 -16.92 -9.49
C THR A 42 -22.63 -16.04 -10.57
N HIS A 43 -21.52 -15.35 -10.30
CA HIS A 43 -20.90 -14.42 -11.24
C HIS A 43 -19.70 -15.06 -11.94
N MET A 44 -19.60 -14.83 -13.25
CA MET A 44 -18.41 -15.19 -14.00
C MET A 44 -17.24 -14.30 -13.57
N VAL A 45 -16.02 -14.85 -13.60
CA VAL A 45 -14.80 -14.08 -13.35
C VAL A 45 -14.76 -12.93 -14.37
N PRO A 46 -14.57 -11.67 -13.93
CA PRO A 46 -14.55 -10.54 -14.85
C PRO A 46 -13.38 -10.69 -15.83
N GLU A 47 -13.56 -10.24 -17.07
CA GLU A 47 -12.43 -10.05 -17.98
C GLU A 47 -11.59 -8.88 -17.50
N PHE A 48 -10.27 -9.09 -17.37
CA PHE A 48 -9.35 -8.06 -16.93
C PHE A 48 -8.02 -8.10 -17.67
N ASP A 49 -7.41 -6.92 -17.76
CA ASP A 49 -6.07 -6.78 -18.32
C ASP A 49 -5.03 -7.07 -17.22
N MET A 50 -4.29 -8.17 -17.41
CA MET A 50 -3.26 -8.63 -16.47
C MET A 50 -2.16 -7.59 -16.25
N TRP A 51 -1.70 -6.93 -17.32
CA TRP A 51 -0.63 -5.93 -17.21
C TRP A 51 -1.11 -4.70 -16.45
N LYS A 52 -2.33 -4.24 -16.76
CA LYS A 52 -2.94 -3.12 -16.05
C LYS A 52 -3.13 -3.46 -14.57
N LEU A 53 -3.58 -4.67 -14.24
CA LEU A 53 -3.72 -5.15 -12.87
C LEU A 53 -2.38 -5.15 -12.14
N LEU A 54 -1.34 -5.79 -12.71
CA LEU A 54 -0.02 -5.88 -12.10
C LEU A 54 0.59 -4.50 -11.82
N ILE A 55 0.52 -3.57 -12.78
CA ILE A 55 1.04 -2.21 -12.61
C ILE A 55 0.31 -1.49 -11.47
N ASN A 56 -1.02 -1.63 -11.37
CA ASN A 56 -1.81 -0.98 -10.34
C ASN A 56 -1.57 -1.60 -8.95
N VAL A 57 -1.44 -2.92 -8.86
CA VAL A 57 -1.06 -3.63 -7.63
C VAL A 57 0.32 -3.20 -7.17
N ALA A 58 1.29 -3.12 -8.08
CA ALA A 58 2.64 -2.65 -7.78
C ALA A 58 2.65 -1.17 -7.33
N LEU A 59 1.91 -0.31 -8.02
CA LEU A 59 1.78 1.11 -7.65
C LEU A 59 1.19 1.26 -6.24
N ARG A 60 0.11 0.53 -5.93
CA ARG A 60 -0.49 0.50 -4.59
C ARG A 60 0.51 0.04 -3.54
N PHE A 61 1.29 -0.99 -3.85
CA PHE A 61 2.36 -1.47 -2.96
C PHE A 61 3.40 -0.38 -2.71
N PHE A 62 3.93 0.27 -3.74
CA PHE A 62 4.95 1.31 -3.61
C PHE A 62 4.45 2.54 -2.84
N ILE A 63 3.21 2.98 -3.07
CA ILE A 63 2.61 4.09 -2.32
C ILE A 63 2.53 3.75 -0.83
N ASN A 64 2.01 2.56 -0.49
CA ASN A 64 1.90 2.12 0.91
C ASN A 64 3.28 1.93 1.55
N MET A 65 4.24 1.36 0.83
CA MET A 65 5.63 1.22 1.27
C MET A 65 6.24 2.60 1.57
N ALA A 66 6.13 3.56 0.65
CA ALA A 66 6.70 4.90 0.83
C ALA A 66 6.10 5.61 2.06
N ILE A 67 4.78 5.59 2.22
CA ILE A 67 4.11 6.18 3.38
C ILE A 67 4.54 5.49 4.68
N SER A 68 4.63 4.15 4.67
CA SER A 68 5.05 3.38 5.84
C SER A 68 6.50 3.65 6.23
N LEU A 69 7.41 3.77 5.25
CA LEU A 69 8.80 4.15 5.51
C LEU A 69 8.91 5.59 6.04
N LEU A 70 8.08 6.52 5.57
CA LEU A 70 8.01 7.87 6.13
C LEU A 70 7.53 7.85 7.59
N ILE A 71 6.53 7.02 7.92
CA ILE A 71 6.08 6.84 9.32
C ILE A 71 7.23 6.32 10.18
N LEU A 72 7.94 5.27 9.73
CA LEU A 72 9.09 4.73 10.44
C LEU A 72 10.21 5.77 10.58
N TRP A 73 10.43 6.59 9.56
CA TRP A 73 11.44 7.65 9.60
C TRP A 73 11.09 8.65 10.67
N PHE A 74 9.84 9.13 10.70
CA PHE A 74 9.43 10.06 11.74
C PHE A 74 9.42 9.42 13.12
N LEU A 75 9.06 8.14 13.28
CA LEU A 75 9.04 7.44 14.57
C LEU A 75 10.44 7.20 15.14
N PHE A 76 11.37 6.72 14.32
CA PHE A 76 12.66 6.28 14.81
C PHE A 76 13.79 7.26 14.52
N MET A 77 13.70 8.03 13.44
CA MET A 77 14.72 8.97 12.94
C MET A 77 16.10 8.31 12.79
N LYS A 78 16.12 7.01 12.43
CA LYS A 78 17.32 6.19 12.26
C LYS A 78 17.36 5.63 10.84
N LYS A 79 18.46 5.89 10.13
CA LYS A 79 18.63 5.44 8.74
C LYS A 79 18.72 3.92 8.64
N GLU A 80 19.30 3.27 9.64
CA GLU A 80 19.46 1.82 9.72
C GLU A 80 18.11 1.11 9.69
N ILE A 81 17.12 1.65 10.42
CA ILE A 81 15.76 1.11 10.45
C ILE A 81 15.09 1.24 9.08
N ILE A 82 15.29 2.36 8.39
CA ILE A 82 14.74 2.56 7.04
C ILE A 82 15.38 1.61 6.04
N ILE A 83 16.69 1.43 6.09
CA ILE A 83 17.39 0.51 5.17
C ILE A 83 16.90 -0.92 5.36
N ILE A 84 16.84 -1.41 6.61
CA ILE A 84 16.37 -2.77 6.91
C ILE A 84 14.90 -2.94 6.48
N SER A 85 14.05 -1.95 6.81
CA SER A 85 12.63 -2.02 6.46
C SER A 85 12.41 -1.97 4.95
N SER A 86 13.14 -1.12 4.22
CA SER A 86 13.07 -1.05 2.76
C SER A 86 13.49 -2.36 2.12
N LEU A 87 14.54 -3.01 2.62
CA LEU A 87 14.95 -4.32 2.13
C LEU A 87 13.87 -5.38 2.36
N LEU A 88 13.24 -5.37 3.54
CA LEU A 88 12.12 -6.27 3.85
C LEU A 88 10.93 -6.02 2.91
N TYR A 89 10.55 -4.76 2.69
CA TYR A 89 9.48 -4.42 1.74
C TYR A 89 9.81 -4.88 0.32
N LEU A 90 11.06 -4.72 -0.14
CA LEU A 90 11.47 -5.22 -1.45
C LEU A 90 11.39 -6.74 -1.54
N ALA A 91 11.77 -7.47 -0.48
CA ALA A 91 11.62 -8.92 -0.45
C ALA A 91 10.15 -9.35 -0.53
N VAL A 92 9.26 -8.71 0.23
CA VAL A 92 7.81 -8.94 0.17
C VAL A 92 7.24 -8.58 -1.20
N PHE A 93 7.76 -7.53 -1.85
CA PHE A 93 7.36 -7.14 -3.20
C PHE A 93 7.70 -8.21 -4.24
N VAL A 94 8.88 -8.83 -4.13
CA VAL A 94 9.24 -9.96 -5.00
C VAL A 94 8.27 -11.13 -4.80
N VAL A 95 7.93 -11.45 -3.55
CA VAL A 95 6.92 -12.49 -3.24
C VAL A 95 5.55 -12.13 -3.80
N LEU A 96 5.18 -10.85 -3.82
CA LEU A 96 3.91 -10.39 -4.39
C LEU A 96 3.80 -10.60 -5.90
N LEU A 97 4.93 -10.55 -6.62
CA LEU A 97 4.97 -10.67 -8.08
C LEU A 97 5.06 -12.11 -8.59
N ILE A 98 5.41 -13.06 -7.72
CA ILE A 98 5.57 -14.49 -8.03
C ILE A 98 4.26 -15.20 -7.70
#